data_AF-A0A7H0K9Z0-F1
#
_entry.id   AF-A0A7H0K9Z0-F1
#
_cell.length_a   1.000
_cell.length_b   1.000
_cell.length_c   1.000
_cell.angle_alpha   90.00
_cell.angle_beta   90.00
_cell.angle_gamma   90.00
#
_symmetry.space_group_name_H-M   'P 1'
#
loop_
_entity.id
_entity.type
_entity.pdbx_description
1 polymer ?
#
loop_
_entity_poly.entity_id
_entity_poly.type
_entity_poly.pdbx_seq_one_letter_code
_entity_poly.pdbx_strand_id
1 'polypeptide(L)'
;MPLDDPARLKLTRELINVDVLVLDDFLTTPVDAATAHLLFNILSERESNRSTIVTSQFTPQDWYRSIPDAVIAESILNRLIAGAEIITLEGPNMRLEANQ
;
A
#
# COMPACT_ATOMS: atom_id res chain seq x y z
N MET A 1 -1.87 -18.42 -5.68
CA MET A 1 -0.52 -18.94 -5.38
C MET A 1 -0.47 -19.27 -3.89
N PRO A 2 -0.06 -20.48 -3.49
CA PRO A 2 0.03 -20.89 -2.08
C PRO A 2 0.89 -19.95 -1.24
N LEU A 3 0.65 -19.92 0.08
CA LEU A 3 1.40 -19.03 0.97
C LEU A 3 2.89 -19.42 1.05
N ASP A 4 3.20 -20.69 0.92
CA ASP A 4 4.53 -21.29 0.96
C ASP A 4 5.21 -21.40 -0.41
N ASP A 5 4.58 -20.86 -1.47
CA ASP A 5 5.16 -20.85 -2.81
C ASP A 5 6.52 -20.13 -2.83
N PRO A 6 7.60 -20.78 -3.31
CA PRO A 6 8.93 -20.19 -3.30
C PRO A 6 9.05 -18.88 -4.11
N ALA A 7 8.31 -18.74 -5.21
CA ALA A 7 8.32 -17.53 -6.02
C ALA A 7 7.64 -16.39 -5.27
N ARG A 8 6.54 -16.66 -4.55
CA ARG A 8 5.90 -15.69 -3.66
C ARG A 8 6.84 -15.22 -2.57
N LEU A 9 7.49 -16.16 -1.87
CA LEU A 9 8.42 -15.86 -0.79
C LEU A 9 9.62 -15.03 -1.29
N LYS A 10 10.12 -15.35 -2.49
CA LYS A 10 11.16 -14.56 -3.15
C LYS A 10 10.70 -13.13 -3.42
N LEU A 11 9.53 -12.96 -4.05
CA LEU A 11 8.97 -11.64 -4.33
C LEU A 11 8.75 -10.83 -3.05
N THR A 12 8.18 -11.42 -2.00
CA THR A 12 7.99 -10.74 -0.71
C THR A 12 9.31 -10.23 -0.14
N ARG A 13 10.38 -11.04 -0.21
CA ARG A 13 11.72 -10.61 0.23
C ARG A 13 12.27 -9.47 -0.63
N GLU A 14 12.05 -9.50 -1.95
CA GLU A 14 12.47 -8.42 -2.84
C GLU A 14 11.73 -7.11 -2.52
N LEU A 15 10.42 -7.17 -2.29
CA LEU A 15 9.60 -6.02 -1.90
C LEU A 15 10.00 -5.45 -0.53
N ILE A 16 10.42 -6.29 0.41
CA ILE A 16 10.93 -5.85 1.72
C ILE A 16 12.28 -5.14 1.58
N ASN A 17 13.18 -5.65 0.73
CA ASN A 17 14.58 -5.22 0.71
C ASN A 17 14.92 -4.14 -0.32
N VAL A 18 14.02 -3.82 -1.26
CA VAL A 18 14.24 -2.72 -2.21
C VAL A 18 14.32 -1.38 -1.49
N ASP A 19 15.20 -0.48 -1.96
CA ASP A 19 15.39 0.85 -1.37
C ASP A 19 14.10 1.67 -1.35
N VAL A 20 13.37 1.64 -2.45
CA VAL A 20 12.09 2.34 -2.62
C VAL A 20 11.04 1.37 -3.14
N LEU A 21 9.96 1.21 -2.39
CA LEU A 21 8.77 0.45 -2.80
C LEU A 21 7.68 1.44 -3.18
N VAL A 22 7.12 1.29 -4.38
CA VAL A 22 5.98 2.08 -4.85
C VAL A 22 4.74 1.19 -4.89
N LEU A 23 3.70 1.59 -4.17
CA LEU A 23 2.38 0.97 -4.20
C LEU A 23 1.44 1.89 -4.96
N ASP A 24 1.17 1.55 -6.21
CA ASP A 24 0.32 2.32 -7.11
C ASP A 24 -1.16 1.91 -6.97
N ASP A 25 -2.09 2.86 -7.18
CA ASP A 25 -3.54 2.65 -7.08
C ASP A 25 -3.99 1.96 -5.77
N PHE A 26 -3.35 2.34 -4.66
CA PHE A 26 -3.43 1.64 -3.39
C PHE A 26 -4.86 1.61 -2.83
N LEU A 27 -5.33 0.40 -2.51
CA LEU A 27 -6.62 0.12 -1.87
C LEU A 27 -7.83 0.76 -2.57
N THR A 28 -7.73 0.94 -3.88
CA THR A 28 -8.85 1.35 -4.73
C THR A 28 -9.94 0.28 -4.83
N THR A 29 -9.59 -0.98 -4.53
CA THR A 29 -10.52 -2.10 -4.38
C THR A 29 -10.28 -2.82 -3.05
N PRO A 30 -11.31 -3.42 -2.44
CA PRO A 30 -11.14 -4.23 -1.22
C PRO A 30 -10.17 -5.39 -1.44
N VAL A 31 -9.37 -5.67 -0.41
CA VAL A 31 -8.46 -6.82 -0.37
C VAL A 31 -8.97 -7.87 0.62
N ASP A 32 -8.58 -9.12 0.41
CA ASP A 32 -8.89 -10.18 1.38
C ASP A 32 -7.94 -10.13 2.60
N ALA A 33 -8.28 -10.90 3.65
CA ALA A 33 -7.50 -10.93 4.88
C ALA A 33 -6.05 -11.40 4.63
N ALA A 34 -5.85 -12.38 3.74
CA ALA A 34 -4.52 -12.89 3.42
C ALA A 34 -3.62 -11.82 2.79
N THR A 35 -4.18 -11.01 1.89
CA THR A 35 -3.49 -9.88 1.25
C THR A 35 -3.23 -8.76 2.26
N ALA A 36 -4.20 -8.45 3.13
CA ALA A 36 -4.01 -7.47 4.20
C ALA A 36 -2.87 -7.88 5.15
N HIS A 37 -2.82 -9.15 5.57
CA HIS A 37 -1.71 -9.67 6.37
C HIS A 37 -0.37 -9.60 5.65
N LEU A 38 -0.33 -9.89 4.35
CA LEU A 38 0.89 -9.78 3.56
C LEU A 38 1.39 -8.32 3.49
N LEU A 39 0.49 -7.37 3.22
CA LEU A 39 0.79 -5.94 3.22
C LEU A 39 1.32 -5.50 4.59
N PHE A 40 0.65 -5.91 5.66
CA PHE A 40 1.09 -5.64 7.03
C PHE A 40 2.52 -6.14 7.28
N ASN A 41 2.84 -7.38 6.87
CA ASN A 41 4.19 -7.93 7.05
C ASN A 41 5.24 -7.16 6.26
N ILE A 42 4.97 -6.84 4.99
CA ILE A 42 5.90 -6.06 4.16
C ILE A 42 6.14 -4.68 4.76
N LEU A 43 5.08 -3.97 5.16
CA LEU A 43 5.19 -2.62 5.71
C LEU A 43 5.85 -2.61 7.09
N SER A 44 5.62 -3.63 7.91
CA SER A 44 6.26 -3.76 9.23
C SER A 44 7.78 -3.92 9.13
N GLU A 45 8.27 -4.71 8.17
CA GLU A 45 9.72 -4.88 7.96
C GLU A 45 10.38 -3.63 7.38
N ARG A 46 9.62 -2.85 6.59
CA ARG A 46 10.09 -1.61 5.95
C ARG A 46 10.05 -0.40 6.87
N GLU A 47 9.20 -0.42 7.90
CA GLU A 47 9.02 0.66 8.85
C GLU A 47 10.38 1.12 9.42
N SER A 48 10.63 2.43 9.37
CA SER A 48 11.89 3.07 9.81
C SER A 48 13.18 2.63 9.11
N ASN A 49 13.14 1.69 8.17
CA ASN A 49 14.33 1.13 7.50
C ASN A 49 14.42 1.51 6.02
N ARG A 50 13.28 1.61 5.31
CA ARG A 50 13.22 1.83 3.84
C ARG A 50 12.06 2.74 3.46
N SER A 51 12.18 3.43 2.33
CA SER A 51 11.17 4.37 1.86
C SER A 51 10.01 3.66 1.15
N THR A 52 8.78 4.06 1.45
CA THR A 52 7.58 3.54 0.78
C THR A 52 6.78 4.70 0.22
N ILE A 53 6.44 4.64 -1.06
CA ILE A 53 5.59 5.61 -1.75
C ILE A 53 4.25 4.95 -2.01
N VAL A 54 3.16 5.65 -1.68
CA VAL A 54 1.79 5.21 -1.94
C VAL A 54 1.13 6.23 -2.85
N THR A 55 0.51 5.78 -3.93
CA THR A 55 -0.43 6.58 -4.72
C THR A 55 -1.83 6.03 -4.49
N SER A 56 -2.83 6.90 -4.40
CA SER A 56 -4.20 6.50 -4.13
C SER A 56 -5.16 7.58 -4.62
N GLN A 57 -6.32 7.14 -5.11
CA GLN A 57 -7.47 8.01 -5.40
C GLN A 57 -8.32 8.28 -4.14
N PHE A 58 -8.06 7.53 -3.07
CA PHE A 58 -8.74 7.59 -1.79
C PHE A 58 -7.86 8.19 -0.71
N THR A 59 -8.49 8.87 0.26
CA THR A 59 -7.79 9.36 1.44
C THR A 59 -7.36 8.18 2.33
N PRO A 60 -6.37 8.37 3.22
CA PRO A 60 -6.00 7.30 4.14
C PRO A 60 -7.17 6.82 5.01
N GLN A 61 -8.11 7.69 5.37
CA GLN A 61 -9.30 7.30 6.14
C GLN A 61 -10.28 6.45 5.32
N ASP A 62 -10.31 6.57 3.99
CA ASP A 62 -11.16 5.72 3.15
C ASP A 62 -10.61 4.30 3.02
N TRP A 63 -9.31 4.09 3.21
CA TRP A 63 -8.67 2.77 3.12
C TRP A 63 -9.18 1.75 4.13
N TYR A 64 -9.72 2.18 5.28
CA TYR A 64 -10.36 1.27 6.24
C TYR A 64 -11.50 0.46 5.60
N ARG A 65 -12.19 1.00 4.59
CA ARG A 65 -13.27 0.30 3.89
C ARG A 65 -12.78 -0.83 2.99
N SER A 66 -11.51 -0.78 2.60
CA SER A 66 -10.89 -1.73 1.69
C SER A 66 -10.14 -2.85 2.42
N ILE A 67 -10.07 -2.81 3.76
CA ILE A 67 -9.40 -3.81 4.60
C ILE A 67 -10.43 -4.44 5.55
N PRO A 68 -10.58 -5.78 5.58
CA PRO A 68 -11.66 -6.44 6.31
C PRO A 68 -11.49 -6.44 7.84
N ASP A 69 -10.25 -6.38 8.33
CA ASP A 69 -9.94 -6.39 9.76
C ASP A 69 -9.51 -4.98 10.21
N ALA A 70 -10.27 -4.39 11.13
CA ALA A 70 -10.03 -3.03 11.62
C ALA A 70 -8.69 -2.87 12.36
N VAL A 71 -8.22 -3.91 13.06
CA VAL A 71 -6.94 -3.88 13.79
C VAL A 71 -5.78 -3.90 12.81
N ILE A 72 -5.87 -4.71 11.75
CA ILE A 72 -4.88 -4.72 10.67
C ILE A 72 -4.90 -3.41 9.91
N ALA A 73 -6.09 -2.89 9.58
CA ALA A 73 -6.25 -1.62 8.90
C ALA A 73 -5.54 -0.49 9.68
N GLU A 74 -5.88 -0.34 10.95
CA GLU A 74 -5.25 0.63 11.85
C GLU A 74 -3.72 0.46 11.88
N SER A 75 -3.24 -0.78 11.94
CA SER A 75 -1.81 -1.08 11.97
C SER A 75 -1.09 -0.72 10.66
N ILE A 76 -1.71 -0.94 9.51
CA ILE A 76 -1.17 -0.58 8.19
C ILE A 76 -1.14 0.93 8.03
N LEU A 77 -2.24 1.60 8.36
CA LEU A 77 -2.37 3.04 8.20
C LEU A 77 -1.38 3.78 9.09
N ASN A 78 -1.24 3.40 10.36
CA ASN A 78 -0.26 4.02 11.25
C ASN A 78 1.17 3.95 10.70
N ARG A 79 1.56 2.81 10.12
CA ARG A 79 2.90 2.62 9.53
C ARG A 79 3.15 3.48 8.30
N LEU A 80 2.11 3.68 7.49
CA LEU A 80 2.19 4.51 6.29
C LEU A 80 2.14 5.99 6.65
N ILE A 81 1.27 6.40 7.58
CA ILE A 81 0.92 7.81 7.80
C ILE A 81 1.81 8.47 8.86
N ALA A 82 2.22 7.76 9.91
CA ALA A 82 2.85 8.38 11.09
C ALA A 82 4.14 9.17 10.76
N GLY A 83 4.87 8.76 9.71
CA GLY A 83 6.06 9.43 9.21
C GLY A 83 5.96 9.92 7.77
N ALA A 84 4.77 9.92 7.15
CA ALA A 84 4.64 10.30 5.76
C ALA A 84 4.54 11.81 5.56
N GLU A 85 5.15 12.27 4.48
CA GLU A 85 4.78 13.50 3.81
C GLU A 85 3.58 13.21 2.89
N ILE A 86 2.44 13.83 3.18
CA ILE A 86 1.22 13.66 2.37
C ILE A 86 1.14 14.78 1.36
N ILE A 87 1.16 14.43 0.08
CA ILE A 87 0.99 15.35 -1.04
C ILE A 87 -0.40 15.12 -1.63
N THR A 88 -1.31 16.07 -1.40
CA THR A 88 -2.62 16.08 -2.04
C THR A 88 -2.49 16.68 -3.43
N LEU A 89 -2.79 15.88 -4.45
CA LEU A 89 -2.81 16.35 -5.85
C LEU A 89 -4.21 16.83 -6.20
N GLU A 90 -4.30 18.06 -6.68
CA GLU A 90 -5.51 18.67 -7.19
C GLU A 90 -5.34 18.96 -8.69
N GLY A 91 -6.44 18.97 -9.43
CA GLY A 91 -6.44 19.33 -10.84
C GLY A 91 -7.39 18.49 -11.68
N PRO A 92 -7.51 18.86 -12.96
CA PRO A 92 -8.34 18.13 -13.92
C PRO A 92 -7.76 16.74 -14.21
N ASN A 93 -8.61 15.85 -14.70
CA ASN A 93 -8.15 14.54 -15.14
C ASN A 93 -7.33 14.70 -16.43
N MET A 94 -6.01 14.61 -16.30
CA MET A 94 -5.06 14.75 -17.40
C MET A 94 -5.30 13.75 -18.55
N ARG A 95 -5.93 12.59 -18.28
CA ARG A 95 -6.27 11.61 -19.34
C ARG A 95 -7.40 12.10 -20.24
N LEU A 96 -8.29 12.95 -19.72
CA LEU A 96 -9.35 13.58 -20.50
C LEU A 96 -8.84 14.79 -21.27
N GLU A 97 -7.87 15.53 -20.71
CA GLU A 97 -7.28 16.70 -21.38
C GLU A 97 -6.37 16.32 -22.54
N ALA A 98 -5.61 15.22 -22.46
CA ALA A 98 -4.74 14.77 -23.55
C ALA A 98 -5.51 14.29 -24.80
N ASN A 99 -6.84 14.14 -24.70
CA ASN A 99 -7.73 13.73 -25.79
C ASN A 99 -8.61 14.89 -26.31
N GLN A 100 -8.30 16.13 -25.94
CA GLN A 100 -8.86 17.36 -26.52
C GLN A 100 -7.84 18.01 -27.46
#